data_AF-A0A1U7YSP8-F1
#
_entry.id   AF-A0A1U7YSP8-F1
#
_cell.length_a   1.000
_cell.length_b   1.000
_cell.length_c   1.000
_cell.angle_alpha   90.00
_cell.angle_beta   90.00
_cell.angle_gamma   90.00
#
_symmetry.space_group_name_H-M   'P 1'
#
loop_
_entity.id
_entity.type
_entity.pdbx_description
1 polymer ?
#
loop_
_entity_poly.entity_id
_entity_poly.type
_entity_poly.pdbx_seq_one_letter_code
_entity_poly.pdbx_strand_id
1 'polypeptide(L)'
;MDTQLVRGESSTSSHFSYEVFLSFRGEDTRKTFTGHLYSKLDNVGVKTFIDDEELRKGDVISRELEKAIEESRISIIVFSRNYASSSWCLNELVKILECKEKLKQMVLPIFYDVDPSELRKQTGLFGEALAKHKERSIGAQRVEKWRAALTEAANLSGWDLQNVADGHESKFIEKIIQVILQEVNQTPLDVAWHPVGVDYRVKDVELLLQNECEDEVRMIGIHGVGGIGKTTLAKAIYNRMLRLFDNSCFLSDVRSEAEEFGL
;
A
#
# COMPACT_ATOMS: atom_id res chain seq x y z
N MET A 1 -15.38 10.37 47.37
CA MET A 1 -15.77 11.20 46.22
C MET A 1 -14.95 10.72 45.05
N ASP A 2 -15.50 9.74 44.36
CA ASP A 2 -14.82 8.96 43.32
C ASP A 2 -14.59 9.81 42.09
N THR A 3 -13.31 10.01 41.76
CA THR A 3 -12.90 10.66 40.51
C THR A 3 -12.95 9.59 39.43
N GLN A 4 -14.04 9.56 38.67
CA GLN A 4 -14.14 8.73 37.48
C GLN A 4 -13.06 9.14 36.48
N LEU A 5 -12.11 8.25 36.25
CA LEU A 5 -11.20 8.29 35.10
C LEU A 5 -12.05 8.07 33.84
N VAL A 6 -12.37 9.16 33.15
CA VAL A 6 -12.90 9.10 31.79
C VAL A 6 -11.75 8.63 30.90
N ARG A 7 -11.74 7.33 30.61
CA ARG A 7 -10.88 6.71 29.61
C ARG A 7 -11.30 7.28 28.27
N GLY A 8 -10.54 8.24 27.76
CA GLY A 8 -10.74 8.80 26.42
C GLY A 8 -10.76 7.67 25.40
N GLU A 9 -11.86 7.57 24.66
CA GLU A 9 -11.97 6.66 23.53
C GLU A 9 -10.93 7.07 22.48
N SER A 10 -10.03 6.13 22.16
CA SER A 10 -9.03 6.26 21.11
C SER A 10 -9.72 6.44 19.76
N SER A 11 -9.71 7.65 19.21
CA SER A 11 -10.24 7.93 17.88
C SER A 11 -9.29 7.40 16.80
N THR A 12 -9.74 6.33 16.15
CA THR A 12 -9.24 5.68 14.91
C THR A 12 -7.74 5.39 14.87
N SER A 13 -7.30 4.36 15.59
CA SER A 13 -6.15 3.56 15.16
C SER A 13 -6.40 3.08 13.73
N SER A 14 -5.44 3.22 12.82
CA SER A 14 -5.55 2.72 11.44
C SER A 14 -6.20 1.34 11.38
N HIS A 15 -7.37 1.24 10.74
CA HIS A 15 -8.23 0.05 10.63
C HIS A 15 -7.62 -1.12 9.83
N PHE A 16 -6.31 -1.08 9.56
CA PHE A 16 -5.64 -2.07 8.73
C PHE A 16 -5.07 -3.19 9.61
N SER A 17 -5.57 -4.40 9.41
CA SER A 17 -5.00 -5.61 10.00
C SER A 17 -3.70 -6.01 9.32
N TYR A 18 -3.47 -5.57 8.08
CA TYR A 18 -2.27 -5.85 7.29
C TYR A 18 -1.80 -4.60 6.54
N GLU A 19 -0.51 -4.50 6.30
CA GLU A 19 0.07 -3.42 5.50
C GLU A 19 0.03 -3.79 4.01
N VAL A 20 0.26 -5.07 3.69
CA VAL A 20 0.28 -5.58 2.32
C VAL A 20 -0.61 -6.83 2.20
N PHE A 21 -1.40 -6.88 1.13
CA PHE A 21 -2.03 -8.09 0.60
C PHE A 21 -1.31 -8.54 -0.67
N LEU A 22 -0.88 -9.80 -0.75
CA LEU A 22 -0.26 -10.39 -1.95
C LEU A 22 -1.25 -11.32 -2.67
N SER A 23 -1.70 -10.91 -3.86
CA SER A 23 -2.46 -11.75 -4.80
C SER A 23 -1.55 -12.25 -5.92
N PHE A 24 -1.54 -13.55 -6.17
CA PHE A 24 -0.65 -14.19 -7.14
C PHE A 24 -1.12 -15.59 -7.50
N ARG A 25 -0.63 -16.12 -8.63
CA ARG A 25 -0.83 -17.52 -8.98
C ARG A 25 0.18 -18.40 -8.24
N GLY A 26 -0.29 -19.20 -7.30
CA GLY A 26 0.57 -20.07 -6.47
C GLY A 26 1.50 -20.97 -7.28
N GLU A 27 0.96 -21.63 -8.31
CA GLU A 27 1.71 -22.54 -9.17
C GLU A 27 2.87 -21.86 -9.94
N ASP A 28 2.77 -20.56 -10.21
CA ASP A 28 3.74 -19.86 -11.07
C ASP A 28 4.89 -19.24 -10.26
N THR A 29 4.58 -18.53 -9.17
CA THR A 29 5.55 -17.61 -8.54
C THR A 29 5.82 -17.83 -7.06
N ARG A 30 5.13 -18.79 -6.41
CA ARG A 30 5.21 -18.99 -4.94
C ARG A 30 6.61 -19.24 -4.42
N LYS A 31 7.33 -20.15 -5.06
CA LYS A 31 8.66 -20.60 -4.63
C LYS A 31 9.80 -19.78 -5.24
N THR A 32 9.44 -18.78 -6.06
CA THR A 32 10.36 -17.93 -6.81
C THR A 32 10.07 -16.48 -6.43
N PHE A 33 9.68 -15.64 -7.39
CA PHE A 33 9.51 -14.20 -7.23
C PHE A 33 8.65 -13.80 -6.02
N THR A 34 7.44 -14.36 -5.88
CA THR A 34 6.53 -14.00 -4.78
C THR A 34 7.10 -14.44 -3.42
N GLY A 35 7.76 -15.60 -3.37
CA GLY A 35 8.43 -16.07 -2.15
C GLY A 35 9.58 -15.16 -1.72
N HIS A 36 10.38 -14.69 -2.67
CA HIS A 36 11.46 -13.73 -2.40
C HIS A 36 10.93 -12.36 -1.99
N LEU A 37 9.88 -11.87 -2.65
CA LEU A 37 9.20 -10.62 -2.30
C LEU A 37 8.63 -10.68 -0.88
N TYR A 38 7.90 -11.75 -0.55
CA TYR A 38 7.35 -11.97 0.78
C TYR A 38 8.44 -12.05 1.85
N SER A 39 9.49 -12.83 1.62
CA SER A 39 10.61 -12.93 2.56
C SER A 39 11.25 -11.57 2.80
N LYS A 40 11.39 -10.74 1.75
CA LYS A 40 11.97 -9.41 1.90
C LYS A 40 11.05 -8.45 2.66
N LEU A 41 9.73 -8.52 2.44
CA LEU A 41 8.73 -7.77 3.21
C LEU A 41 8.78 -8.12 4.70
N ASP A 42 8.80 -9.42 5.02
CA ASP A 42 8.88 -9.92 6.39
C ASP A 42 10.19 -9.48 7.08
N ASN A 43 11.31 -9.58 6.37
CA ASN A 43 12.62 -9.15 6.87
C ASN A 43 12.69 -7.64 7.22
N VAL A 44 11.88 -6.80 6.56
CA VAL A 44 11.79 -5.36 6.87
C VAL A 44 10.62 -5.02 7.79
N GLY A 45 9.94 -6.03 8.34
CA GLY A 45 8.87 -5.87 9.33
C GLY A 45 7.50 -5.52 8.75
N VAL A 46 7.30 -5.62 7.44
CA VAL A 46 6.02 -5.28 6.81
C VAL A 46 5.02 -6.43 6.98
N LYS A 47 3.93 -6.16 7.70
CA LYS A 47 2.89 -7.14 8.01
C LYS A 47 2.09 -7.49 6.76
N THR A 48 2.43 -8.64 6.17
CA THR A 48 1.91 -9.05 4.86
C THR A 48 0.97 -10.25 4.98
N PHE A 49 -0.23 -10.15 4.39
CA PHE A 49 -1.10 -11.29 4.14
C PHE A 49 -0.73 -11.91 2.79
N ILE A 50 -0.42 -13.20 2.78
CA ILE A 50 -0.12 -13.96 1.56
C ILE A 50 -1.27 -14.90 1.23
N ASP A 51 -1.84 -14.77 0.03
CA ASP A 51 -2.89 -15.70 -0.38
C ASP A 51 -2.34 -17.05 -0.82
N ASP A 52 -2.49 -18.06 0.03
CA ASP A 52 -2.09 -19.42 -0.29
C ASP A 52 -3.23 -20.17 -1.02
N GLU A 53 -3.26 -20.06 -2.35
CA GLU A 53 -4.20 -20.78 -3.21
C GLU A 53 -4.12 -22.32 -3.08
N GLU A 54 -2.92 -22.94 -2.93
CA GLU A 54 -2.77 -24.41 -2.89
C GLU A 54 -3.45 -25.07 -1.69
N LEU A 55 -3.74 -24.31 -0.62
CA LEU A 55 -4.39 -24.82 0.58
C LEU A 55 -5.92 -24.71 0.54
N ARG A 56 -6.50 -24.06 -0.48
CA ARG A 56 -7.93 -23.75 -0.53
C ARG A 56 -8.69 -24.59 -1.55
N LYS A 57 -9.94 -24.92 -1.22
CA LYS A 57 -10.88 -25.66 -2.10
C LYS A 57 -12.12 -24.82 -2.37
N GLY A 58 -12.46 -24.64 -3.64
CA GLY A 58 -13.68 -23.96 -4.09
C GLY A 58 -13.42 -22.68 -4.91
N ASP A 59 -14.48 -22.11 -5.47
CA ASP A 59 -14.44 -20.93 -6.37
C ASP A 59 -14.86 -19.62 -5.69
N VAL A 60 -15.20 -19.64 -4.40
CA VAL A 60 -15.74 -18.48 -3.66
C VAL A 60 -14.73 -18.03 -2.62
N ILE A 61 -14.36 -16.75 -2.66
CA ILE A 61 -13.50 -16.10 -1.67
C ILE A 61 -14.08 -16.31 -0.27
N SER A 62 -13.26 -16.77 0.68
CA SER A 62 -13.71 -16.89 2.06
C SER A 62 -13.93 -15.52 2.69
N ARG A 63 -14.83 -15.43 3.67
CA ARG A 63 -15.02 -14.16 4.41
C ARG A 63 -13.74 -13.66 5.06
N GLU A 64 -12.85 -14.55 5.49
CA GLU A 64 -11.55 -14.13 6.03
C GLU A 64 -10.68 -13.48 4.96
N LEU A 65 -10.70 -14.00 3.73
CA LEU A 65 -9.93 -13.44 2.63
C LEU A 65 -10.49 -12.09 2.18
N GLU A 66 -11.81 -11.94 2.03
CA GLU A 66 -12.41 -10.64 1.73
C GLU A 66 -12.02 -9.59 2.77
N LYS A 67 -12.05 -9.98 4.04
CA LYS A 67 -11.65 -9.12 5.16
C LYS A 67 -10.17 -8.78 5.11
N ALA A 68 -9.30 -9.74 4.79
CA ALA A 68 -7.86 -9.47 4.64
C ALA A 68 -7.60 -8.47 3.51
N ILE A 69 -8.32 -8.55 2.39
CA ILE A 69 -8.22 -7.57 1.30
C ILE A 69 -8.71 -6.20 1.77
N GLU A 70 -9.87 -6.11 2.43
CA GLU A 70 -10.43 -4.84 2.92
C GLU A 70 -9.56 -4.17 3.99
N GLU A 71 -8.96 -4.97 4.88
CA GLU A 71 -8.13 -4.52 6.00
C GLU A 71 -6.65 -4.42 5.63
N SER A 72 -6.30 -4.45 4.34
CA SER A 72 -4.94 -4.20 3.86
C SER A 72 -4.76 -2.75 3.41
N ARG A 73 -3.59 -2.17 3.64
CA ARG A 73 -3.27 -0.81 3.15
C ARG A 73 -2.90 -0.80 1.67
N ILE A 74 -2.14 -1.79 1.23
CA ILE A 74 -1.65 -1.94 -0.14
C ILE A 74 -2.01 -3.33 -0.65
N SER A 75 -2.55 -3.43 -1.86
CA SER A 75 -2.76 -4.70 -2.55
C SER A 75 -1.77 -4.82 -3.71
N ILE A 76 -0.90 -5.83 -3.66
CA ILE A 76 0.04 -6.15 -4.73
C ILE A 76 -0.51 -7.33 -5.51
N ILE A 77 -0.56 -7.18 -6.83
CA ILE A 77 -1.06 -8.23 -7.73
C ILE A 77 0.11 -8.65 -8.62
N VAL A 78 0.55 -9.91 -8.48
CA VAL A 78 1.60 -10.48 -9.32
C VAL A 78 0.94 -11.22 -10.49
N PHE A 79 0.83 -10.53 -11.62
CA PHE A 79 0.33 -11.12 -12.86
C PHE A 79 1.41 -11.98 -13.50
N SER A 80 1.19 -13.29 -13.47
CA SER A 80 1.99 -14.30 -14.16
C SER A 80 1.21 -14.94 -15.31
N ARG A 81 1.88 -15.78 -16.11
CA ARG A 81 1.35 -16.38 -17.33
C ARG A 81 0.03 -17.13 -17.14
N ASN A 82 -0.15 -17.81 -16.01
CA ASN A 82 -1.35 -18.60 -15.72
C ASN A 82 -2.29 -17.94 -14.71
N TYR A 83 -2.10 -16.66 -14.38
CA TYR A 83 -2.94 -15.96 -13.39
C TYR A 83 -4.44 -16.08 -13.69
N ALA A 84 -4.85 -15.79 -14.94
CA ALA A 84 -6.26 -15.85 -15.34
C ALA A 84 -6.83 -17.28 -15.43
N SER A 85 -6.01 -18.33 -15.32
CA SER A 85 -6.50 -19.71 -15.26
C SER A 85 -7.18 -20.02 -13.93
N SER A 86 -6.85 -19.27 -12.86
CA SER A 86 -7.47 -19.39 -11.55
C SER A 86 -8.69 -18.48 -11.43
N SER A 87 -9.88 -19.07 -11.25
CA SER A 87 -11.10 -18.34 -10.90
C SER A 87 -10.94 -17.57 -9.59
N TRP A 88 -10.11 -18.09 -8.68
CA TRP A 88 -9.80 -17.49 -7.39
C TRP A 88 -9.02 -16.19 -7.55
N CYS A 89 -7.84 -16.22 -8.18
CA CYS A 89 -7.06 -15.03 -8.58
C CYS A 89 -7.91 -13.94 -9.25
N LEU A 90 -8.85 -14.34 -10.13
CA LEU A 90 -9.73 -13.39 -10.83
C LEU A 90 -10.80 -12.79 -9.93
N ASN A 91 -11.34 -13.56 -8.98
CA ASN A 91 -12.26 -13.01 -7.98
C ASN A 91 -11.54 -12.07 -7.02
N GLU A 92 -10.32 -12.42 -6.59
CA GLU A 92 -9.49 -11.54 -5.74
C GLU A 92 -9.25 -10.21 -6.42
N LEU A 93 -8.87 -10.25 -7.70
CA LEU A 93 -8.67 -9.06 -8.50
C LEU A 93 -9.89 -8.15 -8.52
N VAL A 94 -11.09 -8.72 -8.72
CA VAL A 94 -12.35 -7.94 -8.67
C VAL A 94 -12.51 -7.29 -7.30
N LYS A 95 -12.30 -8.04 -6.21
CA LYS A 95 -12.44 -7.52 -4.85
C LYS A 95 -11.43 -6.41 -4.54
N ILE A 96 -10.18 -6.59 -4.94
CA ILE A 96 -9.11 -5.58 -4.78
C ILE A 96 -9.49 -4.27 -5.48
N LEU A 97 -10.00 -4.34 -6.72
CA LEU A 97 -10.40 -3.14 -7.47
C LEU A 97 -11.64 -2.47 -6.86
N GLU A 98 -12.59 -3.25 -6.31
CA GLU A 98 -13.68 -2.68 -5.51
C GLU A 98 -13.17 -1.94 -4.27
N CYS A 99 -12.19 -2.50 -3.55
CA CYS A 99 -11.54 -1.86 -2.40
C CYS A 99 -10.77 -0.61 -2.80
N LYS A 100 -10.07 -0.62 -3.94
CA LYS A 100 -9.41 0.57 -4.50
C LYS A 100 -10.41 1.70 -4.74
N GLU A 101 -11.57 1.41 -5.33
CA GLU A 101 -12.57 2.43 -5.63
C GLU A 101 -13.22 2.99 -4.34
N LYS A 102 -13.66 2.08 -3.45
CA LYS A 102 -14.46 2.42 -2.26
C LYS A 102 -13.61 2.91 -1.08
N LEU A 103 -12.49 2.25 -0.81
CA LEU A 103 -11.64 2.48 0.36
C LEU A 103 -10.37 3.28 0.03
N LYS A 104 -10.17 3.65 -1.24
CA LYS A 104 -8.96 4.34 -1.74
C LYS A 104 -7.67 3.56 -1.42
N GLN A 105 -7.78 2.23 -1.36
CA GLN A 105 -6.66 1.32 -1.19
C GLN A 105 -5.66 1.48 -2.34
N MET A 106 -4.36 1.47 -2.03
CA MET A 106 -3.32 1.47 -3.05
C MET A 106 -3.25 0.10 -3.72
N VAL A 107 -3.16 0.08 -5.05
CA VAL A 107 -3.01 -1.16 -5.83
C VAL A 107 -1.75 -1.07 -6.67
N LEU A 108 -0.89 -2.07 -6.53
CA LEU A 108 0.39 -2.18 -7.22
C LEU A 108 0.40 -3.43 -8.12
N PRO A 109 0.09 -3.31 -9.42
CA PRO A 109 0.22 -4.42 -10.35
C PRO A 109 1.68 -4.64 -10.73
N ILE A 110 2.13 -5.88 -10.63
CA ILE A 110 3.44 -6.37 -11.08
C ILE A 110 3.19 -7.31 -12.26
N PHE A 111 3.82 -7.02 -13.39
CA PHE A 111 3.76 -7.86 -14.58
C PHE A 111 5.01 -8.73 -14.64
N TYR A 112 4.88 -9.99 -14.21
CA TYR A 112 5.98 -10.93 -14.09
C TYR A 112 6.01 -11.88 -15.29
N ASP A 113 6.93 -11.63 -16.24
CA ASP A 113 7.05 -12.34 -17.52
C ASP A 113 5.75 -12.35 -18.36
N VAL A 114 5.00 -11.25 -18.30
CA VAL A 114 3.75 -11.03 -19.03
C VAL A 114 3.70 -9.60 -19.58
N ASP A 115 3.28 -9.45 -20.84
CA ASP A 115 3.00 -8.13 -21.41
C ASP A 115 1.65 -7.59 -20.88
N PRO A 116 1.60 -6.41 -20.25
CA PRO A 116 0.34 -5.75 -19.85
C PRO A 116 -0.70 -5.65 -20.97
N SER A 117 -0.27 -5.60 -22.23
CA SER A 117 -1.15 -5.55 -23.40
C SER A 117 -1.98 -6.82 -23.57
N GLU A 118 -1.46 -7.98 -23.16
CA GLU A 118 -2.21 -9.24 -23.16
C GLU A 118 -3.33 -9.23 -22.13
N LEU A 119 -3.11 -8.64 -20.96
CA LEU A 119 -4.17 -8.47 -19.96
C LEU A 119 -5.22 -7.47 -20.43
N ARG A 120 -4.79 -6.35 -21.02
CA ARG A 120 -5.68 -5.27 -21.47
C ARG A 120 -6.58 -5.69 -22.63
N LYS A 121 -6.04 -6.46 -23.58
CA LYS A 121 -6.75 -6.93 -24.78
C LYS A 121 -7.33 -8.34 -24.60
N GLN A 122 -7.02 -9.01 -23.49
CA GLN A 122 -7.33 -10.42 -23.23
C GLN A 122 -6.94 -11.33 -24.40
N THR A 123 -5.70 -11.18 -24.87
CA THR A 123 -5.08 -12.02 -25.90
C THR A 123 -4.18 -13.09 -25.27
N GLY A 124 -3.64 -14.00 -26.08
CA GLY A 124 -2.72 -15.04 -25.60
C GLY A 124 -3.35 -15.90 -24.50
N LEU A 125 -2.54 -16.22 -23.48
CA LEU A 125 -2.92 -17.13 -22.39
C LEU A 125 -4.09 -16.59 -21.56
N PHE A 126 -4.21 -15.27 -21.40
CA PHE A 126 -5.32 -14.64 -20.67
C PHE A 126 -6.64 -14.83 -21.43
N GLY A 127 -6.63 -14.65 -22.75
CA GLY A 127 -7.79 -14.86 -23.60
C GLY A 127 -8.27 -16.32 -23.58
N GLU A 128 -7.33 -17.27 -23.71
CA GLU A 128 -7.61 -18.71 -23.65
C GLU A 128 -8.19 -19.13 -22.30
N ALA A 129 -7.63 -18.61 -21.20
CA ALA A 129 -8.13 -18.92 -19.86
C ALA A 129 -9.57 -18.44 -19.65
N LEU A 130 -9.89 -17.22 -20.07
CA LEU A 130 -11.25 -16.68 -19.99
C LEU A 130 -12.25 -17.43 -20.87
N ALA A 131 -11.83 -17.91 -22.05
CA ALA A 131 -12.66 -18.74 -22.91
C ALA A 131 -13.00 -20.08 -22.23
N LYS A 132 -12.00 -20.75 -21.64
CA LYS A 132 -12.20 -21.99 -20.88
C LYS A 132 -13.15 -21.79 -19.69
N HIS A 133 -13.06 -20.67 -18.98
CA HIS A 133 -14.00 -20.37 -17.90
C HIS A 133 -15.44 -20.24 -18.39
N LYS A 134 -15.64 -19.55 -19.52
CA LYS A 134 -16.97 -19.37 -20.13
C LYS A 134 -17.63 -20.71 -20.50
N GLU A 135 -16.84 -21.69 -20.94
CA GLU A 135 -17.32 -23.04 -21.29
C GLU A 135 -17.70 -23.88 -20.07
N ARG A 136 -17.06 -23.67 -18.92
CA ARG A 136 -17.28 -24.44 -17.68
C ARG A 136 -18.54 -24.04 -16.90
N SER A 137 -19.49 -23.36 -17.54
CA SER A 137 -20.71 -22.82 -16.91
C SER A 137 -20.45 -21.80 -15.80
N ILE A 138 -19.24 -21.23 -15.73
CA ILE A 138 -18.97 -20.03 -14.94
C ILE A 138 -19.70 -18.90 -15.65
N GLY A 139 -20.89 -18.55 -15.15
CA GLY A 139 -21.86 -17.72 -15.86
C GLY A 139 -21.24 -16.49 -16.55
N ALA A 140 -21.72 -16.18 -17.77
CA ALA A 140 -21.17 -15.15 -18.64
C ALA A 140 -20.94 -13.80 -17.93
N GLN A 141 -21.84 -13.42 -17.01
CA GLN A 141 -21.71 -12.21 -16.21
C GLN A 141 -20.43 -12.15 -15.36
N ARG A 142 -19.98 -13.29 -14.82
CA ARG A 142 -18.75 -13.36 -14.00
C ARG A 142 -17.51 -13.17 -14.86
N VAL A 143 -17.49 -13.78 -16.04
CA VAL A 143 -16.41 -13.62 -17.02
C VAL A 143 -16.30 -12.17 -17.48
N GLU A 144 -17.42 -11.46 -17.71
CA GLU A 144 -17.39 -10.04 -18.06
C GLU A 144 -16.82 -9.16 -16.94
N LYS A 145 -17.14 -9.46 -15.67
CA LYS A 145 -16.50 -8.78 -14.52
C LYS A 145 -14.99 -9.00 -14.50
N TRP A 146 -14.55 -10.23 -14.76
CA TRP A 146 -13.11 -10.54 -14.81
C TRP A 146 -12.40 -9.84 -15.97
N ARG A 147 -13.04 -9.74 -17.15
CA ARG A 147 -12.51 -8.96 -18.29
C ARG A 147 -12.33 -7.49 -17.93
N ALA A 148 -13.34 -6.89 -17.30
CA ALA A 148 -13.28 -5.50 -16.85
C ALA A 148 -12.16 -5.30 -15.83
N ALA A 149 -12.05 -6.20 -14.85
CA ALA A 149 -11.03 -6.13 -13.81
C ALA A 149 -9.60 -6.26 -14.37
N LEU A 150 -9.35 -7.22 -15.26
CA LEU A 150 -8.05 -7.35 -15.94
C LEU A 150 -7.71 -6.11 -16.76
N THR A 151 -8.69 -5.55 -17.46
CA THR A 151 -8.50 -4.32 -18.26
C THR A 151 -8.16 -3.14 -17.37
N GLU A 152 -8.89 -2.95 -16.27
CA GLU A 152 -8.63 -1.87 -15.32
C GLU A 152 -7.24 -2.01 -14.70
N ALA A 153 -6.89 -3.19 -14.20
CA ALA A 153 -5.60 -3.43 -13.57
C ALA A 153 -4.43 -3.22 -14.54
N ALA A 154 -4.57 -3.61 -15.81
CA ALA A 154 -3.59 -3.37 -16.86
C ALA A 154 -3.48 -1.89 -17.29
N ASN A 155 -4.43 -1.04 -16.90
CA ASN A 155 -4.41 0.39 -17.13
C ASN A 155 -3.86 1.18 -15.93
N LEU A 156 -3.68 0.54 -14.78
CA LEU A 156 -2.96 1.13 -13.66
C LEU A 156 -1.47 1.23 -13.99
N SER A 157 -0.79 2.18 -13.37
CA SER A 157 0.67 2.28 -13.43
C SER A 157 1.27 1.07 -12.73
N GLY A 158 1.55 0.02 -13.51
CA GLY A 158 2.17 -1.21 -13.01
C GLY A 158 3.66 -1.28 -13.30
N TRP A 159 4.28 -2.26 -12.69
CA TRP A 159 5.73 -2.44 -12.66
C TRP A 159 6.10 -3.65 -13.49
N ASP A 160 6.95 -3.42 -14.50
CA ASP A 160 7.46 -4.45 -15.38
C ASP A 160 8.94 -4.73 -15.09
N LEU A 161 9.28 -6.01 -14.92
CA LEU A 161 10.61 -6.45 -14.52
C LEU A 161 11.71 -5.99 -15.49
N GLN A 162 11.45 -6.05 -16.80
CA GLN A 162 12.43 -5.63 -17.80
C GLN A 162 12.67 -4.13 -17.76
N ASN A 163 11.59 -3.34 -17.72
CA ASN A 163 11.69 -1.89 -17.73
C ASN A 163 12.30 -1.29 -16.45
N VAL A 164 12.02 -1.90 -15.29
CA VAL A 164 12.40 -1.30 -14.00
C VAL A 164 13.80 -1.70 -13.56
N ALA A 165 14.26 -2.90 -13.88
CA ALA A 165 15.49 -3.45 -13.30
C ALA A 165 16.41 -4.15 -14.31
N ASP A 166 16.20 -3.94 -15.61
CA ASP A 166 16.97 -4.61 -16.68
C ASP A 166 16.94 -6.15 -16.53
N GLY A 167 15.78 -6.68 -16.12
CA GLY A 167 15.58 -8.10 -15.88
C GLY A 167 16.14 -8.64 -14.56
N HIS A 168 16.79 -7.81 -13.72
CA HIS A 168 17.35 -8.26 -12.44
C HIS A 168 16.29 -8.33 -11.34
N GLU A 169 15.79 -9.53 -11.05
CA GLU A 169 14.75 -9.78 -10.05
C GLU A 169 15.07 -9.20 -8.65
N SER A 170 16.29 -9.37 -8.16
CA SER A 170 16.68 -8.85 -6.83
C SER A 170 16.56 -7.33 -6.75
N LYS A 171 17.04 -6.61 -7.77
CA LYS A 171 16.95 -5.15 -7.84
C LYS A 171 15.50 -4.69 -7.98
N PHE A 172 14.69 -5.46 -8.70
CA PHE A 172 13.27 -5.20 -8.85
C PHE A 172 12.54 -5.30 -7.52
N ILE A 173 12.79 -6.38 -6.76
CA ILE A 173 12.24 -6.56 -5.40
C ILE A 173 12.70 -5.41 -4.49
N GLU A 174 13.98 -5.04 -4.51
CA GLU A 174 14.47 -3.92 -3.69
C GLU A 174 13.70 -2.62 -3.95
N LYS A 175 13.45 -2.28 -5.22
CA LYS A 175 12.67 -1.09 -5.58
C LYS A 175 11.21 -1.19 -5.14
N ILE A 176 10.59 -2.36 -5.27
CA ILE A 176 9.22 -2.60 -4.77
C ILE A 176 9.17 -2.36 -3.25
N ILE A 177 10.14 -2.89 -2.51
CA ILE A 177 10.23 -2.73 -1.05
C ILE A 177 10.41 -1.25 -0.67
N GLN A 178 11.24 -0.50 -1.39
CA GLN A 178 11.39 0.94 -1.14
C GLN A 178 10.07 1.69 -1.26
N VAL A 179 9.30 1.45 -2.33
CA VAL A 179 7.99 2.09 -2.53
C VAL A 179 7.01 1.68 -1.43
N ILE A 180 6.98 0.40 -1.07
CA ILE A 180 6.10 -0.09 0.00
C ILE A 180 6.46 0.54 1.34
N LEU A 181 7.75 0.62 1.69
CA LEU A 181 8.18 1.23 2.95
C LEU A 181 7.88 2.73 2.98
N GLN A 182 8.07 3.44 1.86
CA GLN A 182 7.65 4.84 1.77
C GLN A 182 6.16 4.97 2.06
N GLU A 183 5.33 4.14 1.43
CA GLU A 183 3.89 4.19 1.63
C GLU A 183 3.47 3.76 3.03
N VAL A 184 4.06 2.71 3.61
CA VAL A 184 3.70 2.18 4.93
C VAL A 184 4.19 3.10 6.06
N ASN A 185 5.42 3.61 5.98
CA ASN A 185 5.99 4.49 7.00
C ASN A 185 5.38 5.91 6.96
N GLN A 186 4.66 6.25 5.90
CA GLN A 186 3.87 7.47 5.81
C GLN A 186 2.61 7.41 6.70
N THR A 187 2.76 7.34 8.02
CA THR A 187 1.62 7.46 8.96
C THR A 187 1.47 8.92 9.38
N PRO A 188 0.38 9.62 8.97
CA PRO A 188 0.16 10.99 9.39
C PRO A 188 0.01 11.07 10.91
N LEU A 189 0.65 12.07 11.51
CA LEU A 189 0.51 12.39 12.92
C LEU A 189 -0.85 13.03 13.19
N ASP A 190 -1.45 12.73 14.35
CA ASP A 190 -2.65 13.42 14.80
C ASP A 190 -2.32 14.88 15.16
N VAL A 191 -2.81 15.81 14.33
CA VAL A 191 -2.54 17.24 14.44
C VAL A 191 -3.43 17.87 15.51
N ALA A 192 -4.74 17.84 15.28
CA ALA A 192 -5.81 18.30 16.17
C ALA A 192 -7.17 17.93 15.56
N TRP A 193 -8.22 17.83 16.38
CA TRP A 193 -9.57 17.54 15.92
C TRP A 193 -10.13 18.64 15.01
N HIS A 194 -9.95 19.91 15.38
CA HIS A 194 -10.47 21.09 14.65
C HIS A 194 -9.39 22.19 14.53
N PRO A 195 -8.33 21.98 13.75
CA PRO A 195 -7.29 22.98 13.58
C PRO A 195 -7.84 24.18 12.79
N VAL A 196 -7.64 25.39 13.31
CA VAL A 196 -8.02 26.64 12.63
C VAL A 196 -6.75 27.40 12.24
N GLY A 197 -6.62 27.79 10.98
CA GLY A 197 -5.52 28.61 10.48
C GLY A 197 -4.15 27.92 10.42
N VAL A 198 -4.10 26.59 10.63
CA VAL A 198 -2.85 25.81 10.54
C VAL A 198 -2.33 25.75 9.10
N ASP A 199 -3.21 25.54 8.13
CA ASP A 199 -2.83 25.42 6.71
C ASP A 199 -2.08 26.64 6.17
N TYR A 200 -2.49 27.84 6.58
CA TYR A 200 -1.81 29.07 6.19
C TYR A 200 -0.38 29.12 6.73
N ARG A 201 -0.19 28.74 8.00
CA ARG A 201 1.13 28.70 8.63
C ARG A 201 2.02 27.61 8.05
N VAL A 202 1.45 26.47 7.65
CA VAL A 202 2.19 25.42 6.94
C VAL A 202 2.73 25.95 5.61
N LYS A 203 1.90 26.68 4.85
CA LYS A 203 2.33 27.32 3.58
C LYS A 203 3.46 28.33 3.79
N ASP A 204 3.41 29.13 4.85
CA ASP A 204 4.51 30.05 5.16
C ASP A 204 5.83 29.31 5.36
N VAL A 205 5.81 28.14 6.01
CA VAL A 205 7.01 27.30 6.18
C VAL A 205 7.42 26.62 4.87
N GLU A 206 6.47 26.16 4.05
CA GLU A 206 6.78 25.63 2.70
C GLU A 206 7.52 26.66 1.85
N LEU A 207 7.11 27.92 1.89
CA LEU A 207 7.78 29.01 1.17
C LEU A 207 9.21 29.25 1.66
N LEU A 208 9.49 29.06 2.94
CA LEU A 208 10.85 29.14 3.48
C LEU A 208 11.74 27.98 3.01
N LEU A 209 11.13 26.85 2.65
CA LEU A 209 11.82 25.66 2.18
C LEU A 209 12.07 25.68 0.67
N GLN A 210 11.23 26.37 -0.11
CA GLN A 210 11.40 26.53 -1.56
C GLN A 210 12.58 27.46 -1.90
N ASN A 211 13.74 26.87 -2.23
CA ASN A 211 14.85 27.55 -2.94
C ASN A 211 15.57 26.54 -3.86
N GLU A 212 16.22 27.06 -4.90
CA GLU A 212 16.70 26.33 -6.09
C GLU A 212 17.90 25.37 -5.91
N CYS A 213 18.26 24.98 -4.68
CA CYS A 213 19.43 24.11 -4.45
C CYS A 213 19.02 22.78 -3.80
N GLU A 214 19.10 21.70 -4.57
CA GLU A 214 18.62 20.36 -4.19
C GLU A 214 19.47 19.64 -3.13
N ASP A 215 20.69 20.13 -2.84
CA ASP A 215 21.69 19.41 -2.01
C ASP A 215 22.02 20.08 -0.65
N GLU A 216 21.25 21.05 -0.17
CA GLU A 216 21.55 21.77 1.08
C GLU A 216 20.74 21.26 2.29
N VAL A 217 21.41 20.96 3.40
CA VAL A 217 20.75 20.61 4.68
C VAL A 217 20.23 21.87 5.36
N ARG A 218 18.92 21.90 5.66
CA ARG A 218 18.26 23.06 6.29
C ARG A 218 17.65 22.72 7.64
N MET A 219 17.74 23.68 8.55
CA MET A 219 17.13 23.61 9.87
C MET A 219 16.15 24.76 10.05
N ILE A 220 14.92 24.46 10.44
CA ILE A 220 13.88 25.45 10.74
C ILE A 220 13.53 25.36 12.23
N GLY A 221 13.61 26.50 12.91
CA GLY A 221 13.20 26.64 14.31
C GLY A 221 11.80 27.24 14.44
N ILE A 222 10.90 26.55 15.13
CA ILE A 222 9.58 27.08 15.52
C ILE A 222 9.62 27.42 17.02
N HIS A 223 9.54 28.71 17.36
CA HIS A 223 9.61 29.17 18.76
C HIS A 223 8.39 30.02 19.15
N GLY A 224 8.17 30.17 20.45
CA GLY A 224 7.03 30.92 20.99
C GLY A 224 6.60 30.42 22.36
N VAL A 225 5.66 31.14 22.98
CA VAL A 225 5.15 30.85 24.34
C VAL A 225 4.51 29.45 24.45
N GLY A 226 4.37 28.95 25.67
CA GLY A 226 3.67 27.69 25.95
C GLY A 226 2.22 27.73 25.44
N GLY A 227 1.71 26.60 24.95
CA GLY A 227 0.31 26.48 24.51
C GLY A 227 -0.04 27.09 23.15
N ILE A 228 0.86 27.82 22.48
CA ILE A 228 0.56 28.51 21.20
C ILE A 228 0.39 27.59 19.96
N GLY A 229 0.52 26.26 20.15
CA GLY A 229 0.34 25.29 19.07
C GLY A 229 1.60 24.96 18.24
N LYS A 230 2.81 25.13 18.79
CA LYS A 230 4.07 24.79 18.10
C LYS A 230 4.12 23.33 17.65
N THR A 231 3.83 22.40 18.56
CA THR A 231 3.80 20.96 18.28
C THR A 231 2.73 20.63 17.24
N THR A 232 1.54 21.24 17.34
CA THR A 232 0.47 21.10 16.35
C THR A 232 0.93 21.53 14.95
N LEU A 233 1.59 22.68 14.84
CA LEU A 233 2.14 23.16 13.57
C LEU A 233 3.24 22.24 13.03
N ALA A 234 4.16 21.77 13.89
CA ALA A 234 5.23 20.84 13.49
C ALA A 234 4.65 19.52 12.94
N LYS A 235 3.63 18.96 13.60
CA LYS A 235 2.92 17.77 13.11
C LYS A 235 2.25 18.00 11.75
N ALA A 236 1.62 19.16 11.56
CA ALA A 236 0.98 19.51 10.30
C ALA A 236 2.00 19.66 9.15
N ILE A 237 3.15 20.30 9.42
CA ILE A 237 4.26 20.42 8.46
C ILE A 237 4.80 19.02 8.13
N TYR A 238 5.04 18.18 9.15
CA TYR A 238 5.49 16.80 8.96
C TYR A 238 4.56 16.04 8.02
N ASN A 239 3.26 16.02 8.30
CA ASN A 239 2.26 15.34 7.45
C ASN A 239 2.24 15.87 6.02
N ARG A 240 2.49 17.16 5.84
CA ARG A 240 2.53 17.82 4.54
C ARG A 240 3.77 17.43 3.73
N MET A 241 4.92 17.33 4.40
CA MET A 241 6.21 17.07 3.78
C MET A 241 6.60 15.60 3.71
N LEU A 242 5.90 14.73 4.43
CA LEU A 242 6.15 13.30 4.56
C LEU A 242 6.44 12.58 3.24
N ARG A 243 5.79 13.03 2.15
CA ARG A 243 5.86 12.43 0.81
C ARG A 243 6.97 12.99 -0.07
N LEU A 244 7.63 14.05 0.36
CA LEU A 244 8.66 14.76 -0.41
C LEU A 244 10.07 14.25 -0.12
N PHE A 245 10.23 13.40 0.90
CA PHE A 245 11.52 12.88 1.34
C PHE A 245 11.52 11.36 1.31
N ASP A 246 12.70 10.78 1.01
CA ASP A 246 12.88 9.32 1.02
C ASP A 246 12.65 8.71 2.39
N ASN A 247 12.99 9.46 3.45
CA ASN A 247 12.84 9.06 4.84
C ASN A 247 12.35 10.23 5.68
N SER A 248 11.53 9.92 6.69
CA SER A 248 10.95 10.91 7.59
C SER A 248 10.80 10.32 8.98
N CYS A 249 11.09 11.12 10.01
CA CYS A 249 10.88 10.76 11.40
C CYS A 249 10.33 11.96 12.17
N PHE A 250 9.42 11.70 13.11
CA PHE A 250 8.95 12.71 14.05
C PHE A 250 9.33 12.30 15.46
N LEU A 251 10.21 13.07 16.08
CA LEU A 251 10.64 12.88 17.47
C LEU A 251 9.82 13.81 18.36
N SER A 252 8.91 13.23 19.15
CA SER A 252 8.15 13.94 20.18
C SER A 252 8.85 13.90 21.53
N ASP A 253 8.51 14.85 22.41
CA ASP A 253 8.82 14.78 23.85
C ASP A 253 10.30 14.52 24.22
N VAL A 254 11.22 14.90 23.33
CA VAL A 254 12.68 14.70 23.46
C VAL A 254 13.22 15.10 24.83
N ARG A 255 12.70 16.18 25.42
CA ARG A 255 13.11 16.62 26.75
C ARG A 255 12.74 15.62 27.84
N SER A 256 11.50 15.13 27.82
CA SER A 256 11.01 14.15 28.79
C SER A 256 11.76 12.82 28.64
N GLU A 257 12.01 12.39 27.40
CA GLU A 257 12.79 11.17 27.14
C GLU A 257 14.26 11.30 27.55
N ALA A 258 14.91 12.43 27.29
CA ALA A 258 16.29 12.66 27.73
C ALA A 258 16.42 12.67 29.26
N GLU A 259 15.43 13.24 29.96
CA GLU A 259 15.38 13.22 31.43
C GLU A 259 15.13 11.80 31.98
N GLU A 260 14.39 10.94 31.28
CA GLU A 260 14.11 9.54 31.66
C GLU A 260 15.33 8.61 31.43
N PHE A 261 16.06 8.81 30.33
CA PHE A 261 17.23 7.99 29.97
C PHE A 261 18.58 8.58 30.40
N GLY A 262 18.58 9.76 31.05
CA GLY A 262 19.79 10.38 31.63
C GLY A 262 20.79 10.89 30.59
N LEU A 263 20.30 11.42 29.46
CA LEU A 263 21.09 12.04 28.39
C LEU A 263 21.20 13.56 28.54
#